data_AF-A0A2T3MJF1-F1
#
_entry.id   AF-A0A2T3MJF1-F1
#
_cell.length_a   1.000
_cell.length_b   1.000
_cell.length_c   1.000
_cell.angle_alpha   90.00
_cell.angle_beta   90.00
_cell.angle_gamma   90.00
#
_symmetry.space_group_name_H-M   'P 1'
#
loop_
_entity.id
_entity.type
_entity.pdbx_description
1 polymer ?
#
loop_
_entity_poly.entity_id
_entity_poly.type
_entity_poly.pdbx_seq_one_letter_code
_entity_poly.pdbx_strand_id
1 'polypeptide(L)'
;MRYLLVTGHRLPKFYKANGEVAEVELNYIESKTVAEIDEEGVLSYTTFGGTPPTVRNHWMVDSIEKSLVKLSKHDVFPYKSKLAAKENAKRLGLQSFKYIPVP
;
A
#
# COMPACT_ATOMS: atom_id res chain seq x y z
N MET A 1 7.41 -3.17 -9.26
CA MET A 1 6.48 -3.10 -8.11
C MET A 1 7.05 -2.18 -7.05
N ARG A 2 6.28 -1.17 -6.65
CA ARG A 2 6.68 -0.13 -5.69
C ARG A 2 6.08 -0.44 -4.32
N TYR A 3 6.55 0.24 -3.27
CA TYR A 3 6.15 -0.08 -1.89
C TYR A 3 5.96 1.17 -1.05
N LEU A 4 4.83 1.29 -0.37
CA LEU A 4 4.65 2.26 0.71
C LEU A 4 5.16 1.66 2.03
N LEU A 5 5.77 2.50 2.86
CA LEU A 5 6.18 2.13 4.21
C LEU A 5 5.10 2.60 5.19
N VAL A 6 4.63 1.69 6.04
CA VAL A 6 3.52 1.98 6.95
C VAL A 6 3.76 1.45 8.36
N THR A 7 3.03 1.97 9.33
CA THR A 7 3.02 1.46 10.71
C THR A 7 2.35 0.07 10.79
N GLY A 8 2.60 -0.66 11.88
CA GLY A 8 2.11 -2.03 12.06
C GLY A 8 0.61 -2.19 12.38
N HIS A 9 -0.13 -1.09 12.57
CA HIS A 9 -1.54 -1.06 12.95
C HIS A 9 -2.48 -1.68 11.89
N ARG A 10 -3.70 -2.07 12.29
CA ARG A 10 -4.73 -2.60 11.38
C ARG A 10 -5.13 -1.57 10.31
N LEU A 11 -5.37 -0.34 10.72
CA LEU A 11 -5.46 0.80 9.82
C LEU A 11 -4.11 1.53 9.89
N PRO A 12 -3.22 1.30 8.92
CA PRO A 12 -1.87 1.83 9.00
C PRO A 12 -1.88 3.34 8.84
N LYS A 13 -1.06 4.00 9.66
CA LYS A 13 -0.49 5.31 9.32
C LYS A 13 0.71 5.16 8.39
N PHE A 14 1.01 6.18 7.59
CA PHE A 14 2.05 6.13 6.56
C PHE A 14 3.32 6.82 7.03
N TYR A 15 4.48 6.30 6.63
CA TYR A 15 5.75 6.98 6.88
C TYR A 15 6.10 7.90 5.71
N LYS A 16 6.48 9.14 6.04
CA LYS A 16 7.12 10.07 5.11
C LYS A 16 8.58 9.67 4.89
N ALA A 17 9.23 10.27 3.89
CA ALA A 17 10.64 10.02 3.60
C ALA A 17 11.61 10.39 4.75
N ASN A 18 11.21 11.33 5.61
CA ASN A 18 11.95 11.77 6.79
C ASN A 18 11.70 10.90 8.04
N GLY A 19 10.81 9.90 7.97
CA GLY A 19 10.49 9.01 9.09
C GLY A 19 9.34 9.47 9.99
N GLU A 20 8.80 10.67 9.77
CA GLU A 20 7.58 11.09 10.43
C GLU A 20 6.38 10.28 9.95
N VAL A 21 5.38 10.19 10.82
CA VAL A 21 4.11 9.53 10.50
C VAL A 21 3.14 10.57 9.96
N ALA A 22 2.61 10.32 8.76
CA ALA A 22 1.48 11.06 8.20
C ALA A 22 0.18 10.32 8.54
N GLU A 23 -0.75 11.05 9.15
CA GLU A 23 -2.12 10.59 9.40
C GLU A 23 -2.99 10.99 8.21
N VAL A 24 -3.20 10.03 7.32
CA VAL A 24 -4.03 10.22 6.13
C VAL A 24 -5.15 9.21 6.17
N GLU A 25 -6.38 9.70 6.31
CA GLU A 25 -7.56 8.85 6.23
C GLU A 25 -7.80 8.45 4.79
N LEU A 26 -7.87 7.14 4.53
CA LEU A 26 -8.14 6.58 3.21
C LEU A 26 -9.42 5.76 3.26
N ASN A 27 -10.08 5.64 2.11
CA ASN A 27 -11.28 4.84 1.96
C ASN A 27 -10.90 3.36 1.81
N TYR A 28 -10.82 2.67 2.94
CA TYR A 28 -10.60 1.23 2.94
C TYR A 28 -11.88 0.47 2.61
N ILE A 29 -11.76 -0.61 1.85
CA ILE A 29 -12.88 -1.46 1.44
C ILE A 29 -12.68 -2.88 1.98
N GLU A 30 -13.79 -3.58 2.27
CA GLU A 30 -13.76 -4.92 2.84
C GLU A 30 -13.58 -6.03 1.79
N SER A 31 -13.96 -5.73 0.54
CA SER A 31 -13.83 -6.62 -0.61
C SER A 31 -13.35 -5.85 -1.83
N LYS A 32 -12.59 -6.55 -2.68
CA LYS A 32 -12.15 -6.04 -3.98
C LYS A 32 -12.30 -7.15 -5.00
N THR A 33 -12.78 -6.77 -6.19
CA THR A 33 -12.85 -7.66 -7.35
C THR A 33 -11.81 -7.20 -8.35
N VAL A 34 -10.96 -8.13 -8.78
CA VAL A 34 -9.95 -7.92 -9.82
C VAL A 34 -10.36 -8.75 -11.03
N ALA A 35 -10.35 -8.12 -12.21
CA ALA A 35 -10.63 -8.76 -13.48
C ALA A 35 -9.31 -8.90 -14.25
N GLU A 36 -9.00 -10.10 -14.70
CA GLU A 36 -7.77 -10.42 -15.43
C GLU A 36 -8.10 -11.27 -16.65
N ILE A 37 -7.40 -11.02 -17.75
CA ILE A 37 -7.44 -11.83 -18.96
C ILE A 37 -6.14 -12.63 -18.99
N ASP A 38 -6.25 -13.95 -19.10
CA ASP A 38 -5.09 -14.83 -19.20
C ASP A 38 -4.49 -14.87 -20.61
N GLU A 39 -3.44 -15.66 -20.80
CA GLU A 39 -2.73 -15.80 -22.08
C GLU A 39 -3.60 -16.42 -23.19
N GLU A 40 -4.71 -17.09 -22.82
CA GLU A 40 -5.66 -17.69 -23.76
C GLU A 40 -6.82 -16.73 -24.11
N GLY A 41 -6.83 -15.53 -23.52
CA GLY A 41 -7.88 -14.54 -23.73
C GLY A 41 -9.12 -14.76 -22.88
N VAL A 42 -9.07 -15.65 -21.88
CA VAL A 42 -10.20 -15.94 -20.99
C VAL A 42 -10.25 -14.90 -19.87
N LEU A 43 -11.42 -14.26 -19.75
CA LEU A 43 -11.68 -13.30 -18.69
C LEU A 43 -12.06 -14.01 -17.40
N SER A 44 -11.33 -13.73 -16.32
CA SER A 44 -11.61 -14.23 -14.98
C SER A 44 -11.84 -13.07 -14.00
N TYR A 45 -12.70 -13.30 -13.01
CA TYR A 45 -12.98 -12.35 -11.93
C TYR A 45 -12.61 -13.00 -10.60
N THR A 46 -11.63 -12.41 -9.91
CA THR A 46 -11.25 -12.85 -8.58
C THR A 46 -11.72 -11.82 -7.56
N THR A 47 -12.66 -12.22 -6.70
CA THR A 47 -13.07 -11.41 -5.55
C THR A 47 -12.34 -11.91 -4.31
N PHE A 48 -11.70 -10.98 -3.59
CA PHE A 48 -11.10 -11.26 -2.31
C PHE A 48 -11.61 -10.26 -1.27
N GLY A 49 -12.01 -10.79 -0.13
CA GLY A 49 -12.39 -10.04 1.05
C GLY A 49 -11.42 -10.31 2.19
N GLY A 50 -11.25 -9.34 3.08
CA GLY A 50 -10.38 -9.50 4.24
C GLY A 50 -10.14 -8.21 4.99
N THR A 51 -9.24 -8.30 5.98
CA THR A 51 -8.94 -7.17 6.85
C THR A 51 -7.90 -6.25 6.19
N PRO A 52 -8.14 -4.93 6.11
CA PRO A 52 -7.15 -3.94 5.68
C PRO A 52 -5.83 -4.04 6.48
N PRO A 53 -4.70 -3.55 5.91
CA PRO A 53 -4.62 -2.77 4.68
C PRO A 53 -4.44 -3.57 3.40
N THR A 54 -4.01 -4.83 3.47
CA THR A 54 -3.66 -5.62 2.27
C THR A 54 -4.16 -7.05 2.36
N VAL A 55 -4.76 -7.55 1.27
CA VAL A 55 -5.19 -8.96 1.12
C VAL A 55 -4.57 -9.50 -0.15
N ARG A 56 -3.88 -10.65 -0.10
CA ARG A 56 -3.17 -11.24 -1.25
C ARG A 56 -2.29 -10.23 -2.03
N ASN A 57 -1.51 -9.42 -1.32
CA ASN A 57 -0.68 -8.35 -1.88
C ASN A 57 -1.45 -7.24 -2.64
N HIS A 58 -2.78 -7.17 -2.50
CA HIS A 58 -3.58 -6.08 -3.03
C HIS A 58 -3.90 -5.09 -1.91
N TRP A 59 -3.66 -3.81 -2.18
CA TRP A 59 -4.04 -2.75 -1.28
C TRP A 59 -5.57 -2.57 -1.29
N MET A 60 -6.19 -2.70 -0.11
CA MET A 60 -7.66 -2.70 0.08
C MET A 60 -8.22 -1.28 0.19
N VAL A 61 -7.93 -0.44 -0.79
CA VAL A 61 -8.52 0.91 -0.97
C VAL A 61 -9.43 0.94 -2.20
N ASP A 62 -10.43 1.81 -2.17
CA ASP A 62 -11.38 2.05 -3.26
C ASP A 62 -10.68 2.39 -4.59
N SER A 63 -9.68 3.27 -4.55
CA SER A 63 -8.88 3.69 -5.68
C SER A 63 -7.44 3.90 -5.23
N ILE A 64 -6.53 3.10 -5.81
CA ILE A 64 -5.09 3.21 -5.57
C ILE A 64 -4.59 4.59 -6.02
N GLU A 65 -5.02 5.05 -7.20
CA GLU A 65 -4.59 6.34 -7.76
C GLU A 65 -5.02 7.52 -6.89
N LYS A 66 -6.31 7.59 -6.52
CA LYS A 66 -6.80 8.66 -5.64
C LYS A 66 -6.10 8.63 -4.28
N SER A 67 -5.85 7.43 -3.74
CA SER A 67 -5.13 7.26 -2.48
C SER A 67 -3.68 7.75 -2.60
N LEU A 68 -2.97 7.42 -3.67
CA LEU A 68 -1.60 7.90 -3.91
C LEU A 68 -1.55 9.43 -4.10
N VAL A 69 -2.51 10.02 -4.80
CA VAL A 69 -2.63 11.48 -4.93
C VAL A 69 -2.93 12.15 -3.59
N LYS A 70 -3.73 11.50 -2.72
CA LYS A 70 -3.97 12.02 -1.37
C LYS A 70 -2.69 11.93 -0.53
N LEU A 71 -1.99 10.80 -0.57
CA LEU A 71 -0.73 10.59 0.14
C LEU A 71 0.38 11.56 -0.30
N SER A 72 0.50 11.86 -1.59
CA SER A 72 1.54 12.77 -2.09
C SER A 72 1.37 14.20 -1.57
N LYS A 73 0.13 14.64 -1.31
CA LYS A 73 -0.16 15.93 -0.66
C LYS A 73 0.33 16.00 0.80
N HIS A 74 0.69 14.86 1.40
CA HIS A 74 1.22 14.73 2.75
C HIS A 74 2.68 14.23 2.78
N ASP A 75 3.41 14.39 1.67
CA ASP A 75 4.81 13.98 1.51
C ASP A 75 5.05 12.47 1.69
N VAL A 76 4.03 11.66 1.42
CA VAL A 76 4.13 10.20 1.42
C VAL A 76 4.24 9.71 -0.02
N PHE A 77 5.34 9.02 -0.31
CA PHE A 77 5.63 8.49 -1.64
C PHE A 77 6.04 7.02 -1.58
N PRO A 78 5.68 6.21 -2.60
CA PRO A 78 6.11 4.83 -2.66
C PRO A 78 7.58 4.72 -3.07
N TYR A 79 8.31 3.82 -2.42
CA TYR A 79 9.69 3.48 -2.73
C TYR A 79 9.76 2.61 -3.99
N LYS A 80 10.83 2.79 -4.77
CA LYS A 80 11.08 2.04 -6.02
C LYS A 80 11.15 0.52 -5.84
N SER A 81 11.53 0.05 -4.64
CA SER A 81 11.64 -1.37 -4.32
C SER A 81 11.51 -1.60 -2.81
N LYS A 82 11.21 -2.84 -2.42
CA LYS A 82 11.14 -3.26 -1.01
C LYS A 82 12.49 -3.06 -0.30
N LEU A 83 13.59 -3.27 -1.01
CA LEU A 83 14.95 -3.03 -0.50
C LEU A 83 15.17 -1.54 -0.20
N ALA A 84 14.78 -0.64 -1.11
CA ALA A 84 14.91 0.80 -0.89
C ALA A 84 14.09 1.28 0.32
N ALA A 85 12.88 0.73 0.50
CA ALA A 85 12.05 1.01 1.68
C ALA A 85 12.73 0.52 2.98
N LYS A 86 13.29 -0.70 2.96
CA LYS A 86 14.00 -1.30 4.12
C LYS A 86 15.23 -0.50 4.52
N GLU A 87 16.07 -0.12 3.57
CA GLU A 87 17.28 0.67 3.82
C GLU A 87 16.94 2.04 4.39
N ASN A 88 15.90 2.69 3.88
CA ASN A 88 15.46 3.97 4.44
C ASN A 88 14.91 3.82 5.86
N ALA A 89 14.10 2.78 6.12
CA ALA A 89 13.59 2.50 7.46
C ALA A 89 14.71 2.26 8.47
N LYS A 90 15.76 1.52 8.06
CA LYS A 90 16.96 1.29 8.87
C LYS A 90 17.72 2.59 9.16
N ARG A 91 17.94 3.42 8.13
CA ARG A 91 18.60 4.74 8.26
C ARG A 91 17.88 5.65 9.25
N LEU A 92 16.56 5.56 9.30
CA LEU A 92 15.69 6.34 10.19
C LEU A 92 15.48 5.71 11.57
N GLY A 93 16.06 4.53 11.84
CA GLY A 93 15.93 3.85 13.13
C GLY A 93 14.51 3.34 13.44
N LEU A 94 13.68 3.11 12.42
CA LEU A 94 12.31 2.64 12.61
C LEU A 94 12.29 1.19 13.12
N GLN A 95 11.69 0.98 14.30
CA GLN A 95 11.65 -0.33 14.97
C GLN A 95 10.52 -1.24 14.48
N SER A 96 9.44 -0.67 13.95
CA SER A 96 8.27 -1.44 13.49
C SER A 96 7.65 -0.78 12.27
N PHE A 97 7.53 -1.55 11.19
CA PHE A 97 6.91 -1.12 9.95
C PHE A 97 6.44 -2.31 9.13
N LYS A 98 5.48 -2.06 8.24
CA LYS A 98 5.00 -2.99 7.21
C LYS A 98 5.13 -2.34 5.84
N TYR A 99 4.91 -3.14 4.81
CA TYR A 99 4.95 -2.70 3.43
C TYR A 99 3.58 -2.87 2.81
N ILE A 100 3.12 -1.85 2.09
CA ILE A 100 1.98 -1.97 1.19
C ILE A 100 2.53 -1.96 -0.23
N PRO A 101 2.42 -3.07 -0.98
CA PRO A 101 2.75 -3.05 -2.40
C PRO A 101 1.77 -2.17 -3.17
N VAL A 102 2.30 -1.40 -4.11
CA VAL A 102 1.50 -0.64 -5.07
C VAL A 102 2.05 -0.87 -6.49
N PRO A 103 1.16 -0.89 -7.51
CA PRO A 103 1.57 -0.96 -8.92
C PRO A 103 2.59 0.13 -9.24
#